data_AF-A0A3P6VB86-F1
#
_entry.id   AF-A0A3P6VB86-F1
#
_cell.length_a   1.000
_cell.length_b   1.000
_cell.length_c   1.000
_cell.angle_alpha   90.00
_cell.angle_beta   90.00
_cell.angle_gamma   90.00
#
_symmetry.space_group_name_H-M   'P 1'
#
loop_
_entity.id
_entity.type
_entity.pdbx_description
1 polymer ?
#
loop_
_entity_poly.entity_id
_entity_poly.type
_entity_poly.pdbx_seq_one_letter_code
_entity_poly.pdbx_strand_id
1 'polypeptide(L)'
;MYKVLRSYSKKAERKHELTRSTGNTVVEKVNGYSATDGSSPIYSVSSPYGIGDGTVVEDVRNGQVVPIDRNGRIETAWPSGQAFSESSSYEAREHFERKVQRVKKTRGERDSNRKSKKNRIWTENESTDGVSARDALLQWAQDVTRGYPGVNVRNFTSSWRDGLAFNAILHRYRPNLIQWSKIIGESVSARDRLNHAFAAAESEFGVSRLLDAEDVDVDVPDEKSIITYVSSLYNALPHTSELSKYEDVMYEYEREAAEWLYWVERATHLMDDDHQQLPTNLGELRRLEHELERFKSEDLPPKAREKQRLADHYAELHQLFERTDHLRIPTELSTESLDRSWQRLLRSISERFSLIEEQARVQGSTTDIISRLVRGIGITNEKLDHILSRIEDVESRIDTLRPADLQRLIDGIIDDLVALEAPISGFFEDVDQLKRLRHPESNDYYQ
;
A
#
# COMPACT_ATOMS: atom_id res chain seq x y z
N MET A 1 -21.08 -12.79 -7.06
CA MET A 1 -19.90 -12.24 -7.74
C MET A 1 -18.90 -11.57 -6.78
N TYR A 2 -19.29 -10.52 -6.06
CA TYR A 2 -18.40 -9.80 -5.12
C TYR A 2 -17.98 -10.56 -3.85
N LYS A 3 -18.69 -11.65 -3.49
CA LYS A 3 -18.27 -12.57 -2.43
C LYS A 3 -16.92 -13.24 -2.73
N VAL A 4 -16.57 -13.41 -4.01
CA VAL A 4 -15.28 -13.98 -4.42
C VAL A 4 -14.15 -12.95 -4.30
N LEU A 5 -14.38 -11.68 -4.62
CA LEU A 5 -13.38 -10.63 -4.36
C LEU A 5 -13.17 -10.41 -2.84
N ARG A 6 -14.25 -10.45 -2.05
CA ARG A 6 -14.19 -10.35 -0.58
C ARG A 6 -13.53 -11.54 0.11
N SER A 7 -13.66 -12.75 -0.43
CA SER A 7 -13.06 -13.94 0.18
C SER A 7 -11.54 -13.97 0.03
N TYR A 8 -10.97 -13.25 -0.94
CA TYR A 8 -9.52 -13.08 -1.08
C TYR A 8 -8.97 -11.85 -0.36
N SER A 9 -9.69 -10.70 -0.30
CA SER A 9 -9.28 -9.55 0.55
C SER A 9 -9.13 -9.98 2.01
N LYS A 10 -10.13 -10.70 2.55
CA LYS A 10 -10.07 -11.22 3.93
C LYS A 10 -9.04 -12.34 4.14
N LYS A 11 -8.60 -13.04 3.08
CA LYS A 11 -7.53 -14.06 3.17
C LYS A 11 -6.14 -13.43 3.08
N ALA A 12 -5.99 -12.35 2.30
CA ALA A 12 -4.78 -11.55 2.19
C ALA A 12 -4.54 -10.73 3.47
N GLU A 13 -5.58 -10.07 3.99
CA GLU A 13 -5.54 -9.36 5.28
C GLU A 13 -5.18 -10.29 6.44
N ARG A 14 -5.79 -11.49 6.52
CA ARG A 14 -5.40 -12.49 7.53
C ARG A 14 -3.97 -12.98 7.36
N LYS A 15 -3.47 -13.15 6.13
CA LYS A 15 -2.06 -13.53 5.91
C LYS A 15 -1.09 -12.43 6.34
N HIS A 16 -1.39 -11.16 6.03
CA HIS A 16 -0.58 -10.00 6.44
C HIS A 16 -0.57 -9.77 7.96
N GLU A 17 -1.69 -10.06 8.65
CA GLU A 17 -1.78 -10.03 10.11
C GLU A 17 -0.95 -11.17 10.74
N LEU A 18 -0.97 -12.37 10.14
CA LEU A 18 -0.21 -13.54 10.60
C LEU A 18 1.30 -13.40 10.38
N THR A 19 1.76 -12.74 9.30
CA THR A 19 3.20 -12.45 9.09
C THR A 19 3.71 -11.29 9.96
N ARG A 20 2.87 -10.30 10.30
CA ARG A 20 3.24 -9.28 11.32
C ARG A 20 3.25 -9.85 12.74
N SER A 21 2.34 -10.78 13.04
CA SER A 21 2.22 -11.42 14.35
C SER A 21 3.36 -12.42 14.65
N THR A 22 4.07 -12.92 13.63
CA THR A 22 5.14 -13.93 13.81
C THR A 22 6.55 -13.34 13.92
N GLY A 23 6.70 -12.01 13.79
CA GLY A 23 7.99 -11.32 13.92
C GLY A 23 8.41 -10.93 15.34
N ASN A 24 7.54 -11.10 16.34
CA ASN A 24 7.84 -10.68 17.72
C ASN A 24 7.29 -11.70 18.73
N THR A 25 8.05 -12.75 18.99
CA THR A 25 8.32 -13.32 20.33
C THR A 25 9.06 -14.64 20.19
N VAL A 26 10.36 -14.63 20.47
CA VAL A 26 11.11 -15.80 20.92
C VAL A 26 11.43 -15.57 22.39
N VAL A 27 10.70 -16.20 23.30
CA VAL A 27 11.25 -16.72 24.57
C VAL A 27 10.45 -17.97 24.97
N GLU A 28 11.19 -19.04 25.20
CA GLU A 28 10.77 -20.37 25.65
C GLU A 28 9.91 -20.38 26.93
N LYS A 29 8.93 -21.30 27.00
CA LYS A 29 8.89 -22.38 28.02
C LYS A 29 7.71 -23.35 27.83
N VAL A 30 8.05 -24.55 27.37
CA VAL A 30 7.80 -25.91 27.95
C VAL A 30 6.43 -26.27 28.56
N ASN A 31 5.85 -27.32 27.93
CA ASN A 31 4.97 -28.42 28.39
C ASN A 31 3.56 -28.18 28.95
N GLY A 32 2.61 -28.96 28.41
CA GLY A 32 1.40 -29.41 29.14
C GLY A 32 0.30 -29.95 28.23
N TYR A 33 -0.11 -31.20 28.44
CA TYR A 33 -0.99 -32.02 27.60
C TYR A 33 -2.51 -31.73 27.75
N SER A 34 -3.25 -32.16 26.71
CA SER A 34 -4.57 -32.84 26.69
C SER A 34 -5.86 -32.16 27.19
N ALA A 35 -6.79 -32.09 26.21
CA ALA A 35 -8.07 -32.81 26.18
C ALA A 35 -9.29 -32.38 27.03
N THR A 36 -10.38 -32.16 26.27
CA THR A 36 -11.78 -32.58 26.47
C THR A 36 -12.71 -31.88 27.47
N ASP A 37 -13.84 -31.46 26.87
CA ASP A 37 -15.22 -31.53 27.33
C ASP A 37 -15.72 -30.77 28.56
N GLY A 38 -16.85 -30.09 28.33
CA GLY A 38 -18.04 -30.37 29.13
C GLY A 38 -18.46 -29.29 30.11
N SER A 39 -19.50 -28.54 29.69
CA SER A 39 -20.63 -28.07 30.50
C SER A 39 -20.41 -27.17 31.73
N SER A 40 -21.08 -26.02 31.66
CA SER A 40 -21.42 -25.09 32.75
C SER A 40 -21.98 -25.79 34.00
N PRO A 41 -21.92 -25.15 35.18
CA PRO A 41 -23.02 -24.26 35.55
C PRO A 41 -22.65 -22.99 36.35
N ILE A 42 -23.51 -22.00 36.15
CA ILE A 42 -23.96 -20.90 37.01
C ILE A 42 -23.40 -20.90 38.45
N TYR A 43 -22.76 -19.80 38.86
CA TYR A 43 -23.03 -19.14 40.15
C TYR A 43 -22.68 -17.64 40.06
N SER A 44 -23.69 -16.83 40.33
CA SER A 44 -23.60 -15.42 40.72
C SER A 44 -22.89 -15.27 42.07
N VAL A 45 -22.07 -14.23 42.25
CA VAL A 45 -22.10 -13.34 43.43
C VAL A 45 -21.26 -12.08 43.15
N SER A 46 -21.95 -10.97 43.38
CA SER A 46 -21.59 -9.57 43.62
C SER A 46 -20.12 -9.18 43.85
N SER A 47 -19.70 -8.17 43.09
CA SER A 47 -18.69 -7.17 43.48
C SER A 47 -19.34 -6.09 44.35
N PRO A 48 -18.59 -5.52 45.32
CA PRO A 48 -18.34 -4.09 45.20
C PRO A 48 -16.89 -3.73 45.61
N TYR A 49 -16.32 -2.71 44.99
CA TYR A 49 -15.76 -1.53 45.66
C TYR A 49 -15.12 -0.62 44.61
N GLY A 50 -15.63 0.61 44.55
CA GLY A 50 -15.19 1.65 43.64
C GLY A 50 -13.98 2.42 44.16
N ILE A 51 -13.19 2.87 43.17
CA ILE A 51 -12.71 4.23 42.91
C ILE A 51 -12.38 5.11 44.13
N GLY A 52 -11.10 5.46 44.24
CA GLY A 52 -10.60 6.60 45.01
C GLY A 52 -9.47 7.30 44.24
N ASP A 53 -9.76 8.51 43.78
CA ASP A 53 -8.90 9.49 43.12
C ASP A 53 -7.80 10.03 44.07
N GLY A 54 -6.68 10.52 43.51
CA GLY A 54 -5.54 10.99 44.31
C GLY A 54 -4.42 11.65 43.50
N THR A 55 -4.56 12.97 43.33
CA THR A 55 -3.57 13.96 42.87
C THR A 55 -2.19 13.85 43.51
N VAL A 56 -1.12 13.95 42.71
CA VAL A 56 0.28 14.10 43.14
C VAL A 56 0.68 15.57 43.02
N VAL A 57 1.26 16.14 44.08
CA VAL A 57 1.91 17.46 44.10
C VAL A 57 3.41 17.23 44.23
N GLU A 58 4.20 17.75 43.29
CA GLU A 58 5.67 17.73 43.31
C GLU A 58 6.21 18.92 44.10
N ASP A 59 7.22 18.72 44.94
CA ASP A 59 8.09 19.79 45.45
C ASP A 59 9.56 19.39 45.29
N VAL A 60 10.37 20.32 44.79
CA VAL A 60 11.75 20.10 44.32
C VAL A 60 12.72 20.84 45.22
N ARG A 61 13.57 20.12 45.95
CA ARG A 61 14.83 20.68 46.51
C ARG A 61 15.99 19.66 46.46
N ASN A 62 17.06 20.06 45.76
CA ASN A 62 18.41 19.44 45.75
C ASN A 62 18.51 17.93 45.40
N GLY A 63 17.77 17.47 44.39
CA GLY A 63 18.23 16.40 43.50
C GLY A 63 18.38 14.98 44.05
N GLN A 64 17.81 14.66 45.21
CA GLN A 64 17.82 13.29 45.76
C GLN A 64 16.40 12.85 46.13
N VAL A 65 15.93 11.76 45.51
CA VAL A 65 14.60 11.17 45.79
C VAL A 65 14.71 10.26 47.00
N VAL A 66 13.95 10.54 48.05
CA VAL A 66 13.84 9.67 49.24
C VAL A 66 12.36 9.36 49.48
N PRO A 67 11.95 8.09 49.58
CA PRO A 67 10.56 7.75 49.89
C PRO A 67 10.20 8.18 51.31
N ILE A 68 9.02 8.77 51.50
CA ILE A 68 8.44 9.12 52.82
C ILE A 68 7.09 8.40 52.94
N ASP A 69 6.81 7.83 54.11
CA ASP A 69 5.53 7.18 54.40
C ASP A 69 4.43 8.19 54.81
N ARG A 70 3.18 7.73 54.88
CA ARG A 70 1.99 8.58 55.06
C ARG A 70 1.88 9.28 56.42
N ASN A 71 2.83 9.03 57.34
CA ASN A 71 2.86 9.61 58.67
C ASN A 71 4.11 10.49 58.92
N GLY A 72 4.91 10.77 57.88
CA GLY A 72 5.98 11.77 57.94
C GLY A 72 7.21 11.35 58.76
N ARG A 73 7.55 10.05 58.81
CA ARG A 73 8.79 9.57 59.44
C ARG A 73 9.80 9.09 58.40
N ILE A 74 11.07 9.46 58.62
CA ILE A 74 12.21 9.06 57.79
C ILE A 74 12.71 7.70 58.29
N GLU A 75 12.66 6.65 57.46
CA GLU A 75 13.26 5.35 57.78
C GLU A 75 14.80 5.42 57.65
N THR A 76 15.50 5.45 58.78
CA THR A 76 16.93 5.18 58.84
C THR A 76 17.17 3.69 59.05
N ALA A 77 17.54 2.96 57.98
CA ALA A 77 18.01 1.58 58.07
C ALA A 77 19.51 1.51 57.77
N TRP A 78 20.34 1.73 58.78
CA TRP A 78 21.74 1.28 58.80
C TRP A 78 21.98 0.55 60.13
N PRO A 79 22.40 -0.72 60.12
CA PRO A 79 22.79 -1.41 61.33
C PRO A 79 24.09 -0.83 61.88
N SER A 80 24.05 -0.44 63.15
CA SER A 80 25.19 -0.05 63.96
C SER A 80 26.26 -1.15 64.02
N GLY A 81 27.51 -0.78 63.77
CA GLY A 81 28.67 -1.50 64.30
C GLY A 81 29.68 -1.99 63.26
N GLN A 82 30.64 -1.13 62.90
CA GLN A 82 32.03 -1.55 62.72
C GLN A 82 32.96 -0.33 62.72
N ALA A 83 33.98 -0.43 63.57
CA ALA A 83 34.97 0.60 63.84
C ALA A 83 35.76 0.99 62.58
N PHE A 84 36.07 2.28 62.47
CA PHE A 84 37.07 2.81 61.54
C PHE A 84 38.43 2.17 61.81
N SER A 85 39.00 1.50 60.80
CA SER A 85 40.40 1.09 60.78
C SER A 85 41.12 1.87 59.68
N GLU A 86 42.17 2.60 60.06
CA GLU A 86 42.95 3.50 59.20
C GLU A 86 43.70 2.81 58.04
N SER A 87 43.64 1.47 57.92
CA SER A 87 44.24 0.72 56.80
C SER A 87 43.48 0.82 55.46
N SER A 88 42.21 1.25 55.45
CA SER A 88 41.40 1.24 54.21
C SER A 88 41.84 2.30 53.17
N SER A 89 42.47 3.39 53.61
CA SER A 89 42.86 4.50 52.71
C SER A 89 44.11 4.21 51.88
N TYR A 90 45.04 3.39 52.40
CA TYR A 90 46.29 3.05 51.73
C TYR A 90 46.09 1.94 50.68
N GLU A 91 45.30 0.92 51.03
CA GLU A 91 44.95 -0.18 50.11
C GLU A 91 44.10 0.30 48.92
N ALA A 92 43.18 1.24 49.15
CA ALA A 92 42.38 1.86 48.09
C ALA A 92 43.24 2.67 47.10
N ARG A 93 44.26 3.38 47.61
CA ARG A 93 45.13 4.24 46.81
C ARG A 93 46.11 3.42 45.95
N GLU A 94 46.73 2.38 46.51
CA GLU A 94 47.57 1.49 45.71
C GLU A 94 46.77 0.70 44.66
N HIS A 95 45.53 0.30 44.97
CA HIS A 95 44.65 -0.36 44.01
C HIS A 95 44.30 0.56 42.83
N PHE A 96 44.07 1.85 43.08
CA PHE A 96 43.86 2.86 42.04
C PHE A 96 45.12 3.08 41.19
N GLU A 97 46.29 3.17 41.83
CA GLU A 97 47.55 3.40 41.14
C GLU A 97 47.95 2.20 40.27
N ARG A 98 47.76 0.97 40.75
CA ARG A 98 47.93 -0.26 39.96
C ARG A 98 46.94 -0.33 38.79
N LYS A 99 45.72 0.21 38.92
CA LYS A 99 44.73 0.27 37.84
C LYS A 99 45.12 1.31 36.77
N VAL A 100 45.61 2.48 37.17
CA VAL A 100 46.09 3.52 36.26
C VAL A 100 47.34 3.05 35.49
N GLN A 101 48.27 2.36 36.14
CA GLN A 101 49.46 1.80 35.48
C GLN A 101 49.09 0.68 34.47
N ARG A 102 48.09 -0.15 34.78
CA ARG A 102 47.57 -1.17 33.84
C ARG A 102 46.92 -0.53 32.60
N VAL A 103 46.18 0.57 32.79
CA VAL A 103 45.55 1.31 31.69
C VAL A 103 46.59 2.05 30.82
N LYS A 104 47.63 2.64 31.43
CA LYS A 104 48.73 3.26 30.68
C LYS A 104 49.56 2.25 29.90
N LYS A 105 49.84 1.07 30.47
CA LYS A 105 50.55 -0.03 29.78
C LYS A 105 49.77 -0.56 28.58
N THR A 106 48.48 -0.82 28.75
CA THR A 106 47.61 -1.31 27.66
C THR A 106 47.34 -0.26 26.57
N ARG A 107 47.38 1.05 26.90
CA ARG A 107 47.31 2.14 25.92
C ARG A 107 48.61 2.30 25.12
N GLY A 108 49.76 2.23 25.79
CA GLY A 108 51.08 2.23 25.15
C GLY A 108 51.31 1.01 24.23
N GLU A 109 50.85 -0.17 24.63
CA GLU A 109 50.88 -1.39 23.79
C GLU A 109 49.92 -1.30 22.60
N ARG A 110 48.73 -0.68 22.75
CA ARG A 110 47.81 -0.48 21.63
C ARG A 110 48.35 0.51 20.60
N ASP A 111 48.96 1.61 21.04
CA ASP A 111 49.51 2.64 20.13
C ASP A 111 50.78 2.16 19.41
N SER A 112 51.63 1.39 20.10
CA SER A 112 52.80 0.73 19.49
C SER A 112 52.41 -0.39 18.53
N ASN A 113 51.41 -1.20 18.85
CA ASN A 113 50.91 -2.25 17.95
C ASN A 113 50.22 -1.65 16.71
N ARG A 114 49.57 -0.48 16.82
CA ARG A 114 48.97 0.25 15.68
C ARG A 114 50.05 0.86 14.76
N LYS A 115 51.15 1.38 15.32
CA LYS A 115 52.32 1.84 14.55
C LYS A 115 53.08 0.70 13.89
N SER A 116 53.30 -0.41 14.60
CA SER A 116 53.97 -1.60 14.05
C SER A 116 53.14 -2.28 12.96
N LYS A 117 51.80 -2.33 13.10
CA LYS A 117 50.90 -2.85 12.05
C LYS A 117 50.85 -1.92 10.82
N LYS A 118 50.92 -0.59 11.03
CA LYS A 118 51.04 0.39 9.94
C LYS A 118 52.37 0.22 9.18
N ASN A 119 53.50 0.07 9.88
CA ASN A 119 54.80 -0.14 9.21
C ASN A 119 54.92 -1.50 8.51
N ARG A 120 54.31 -2.56 9.06
CA ARG A 120 54.34 -3.90 8.43
C ARG A 120 53.60 -3.95 7.09
N ILE A 121 52.59 -3.10 6.91
CA ILE A 121 51.83 -2.97 5.65
C ILE A 121 52.66 -2.27 4.55
N TRP A 122 53.69 -1.49 4.89
CA TRP A 122 54.51 -0.76 3.90
C TRP A 122 55.80 -1.47 3.50
N THR A 123 56.25 -2.50 4.22
CA THR A 123 57.55 -3.17 3.99
C THR A 123 57.48 -4.55 3.33
N GLU A 124 56.30 -5.04 2.96
CA GLU A 124 56.12 -6.37 2.36
C GLU A 124 55.62 -6.25 0.92
N ASN A 125 56.37 -5.51 0.09
CA ASN A 125 55.97 -5.15 -1.27
C ASN A 125 56.92 -5.66 -2.38
N GLU A 126 57.76 -6.66 -2.07
CA GLU A 126 58.53 -7.40 -3.08
C GLU A 126 58.56 -8.88 -2.75
N SER A 127 57.48 -9.61 -3.05
CA SER A 127 57.49 -11.08 -3.18
C SER A 127 56.26 -11.55 -3.96
N THR A 128 56.51 -12.48 -4.88
CA THR A 128 55.69 -12.95 -5.99
C THR A 128 54.52 -13.86 -5.60
N ASP A 129 53.47 -13.82 -6.44
CA ASP A 129 52.27 -14.68 -6.50
C ASP A 129 51.28 -14.64 -5.33
N GLY A 130 50.61 -13.49 -5.20
CA GLY A 130 49.39 -13.24 -4.44
C GLY A 130 48.88 -11.85 -4.80
N VAL A 131 47.58 -11.67 -5.02
CA VAL A 131 46.97 -10.39 -5.44
C VAL A 131 47.55 -9.25 -4.60
N SER A 132 48.24 -8.29 -5.23
CA SER A 132 48.82 -7.15 -4.52
C SER A 132 47.71 -6.39 -3.80
N ALA A 133 47.99 -5.78 -2.64
CA ALA A 133 47.01 -4.95 -1.93
C ALA A 133 46.38 -3.87 -2.84
N ARG A 134 47.15 -3.39 -3.83
CA ARG A 134 46.68 -2.51 -4.90
C ARG A 134 45.61 -3.17 -5.77
N ASP A 135 45.85 -4.40 -6.22
CA ASP A 135 44.94 -5.12 -7.11
C ASP A 135 43.67 -5.54 -6.37
N ALA A 136 43.77 -5.87 -5.08
CA ALA A 136 42.61 -6.12 -4.23
C ALA A 136 41.73 -4.86 -4.06
N LEU A 137 42.36 -3.68 -3.88
CA LEU A 137 41.63 -2.41 -3.82
C LEU A 137 40.98 -2.06 -5.16
N LEU A 138 41.66 -2.36 -6.28
CA LEU A 138 41.11 -2.14 -7.61
C LEU A 138 39.88 -3.03 -7.85
N GLN A 139 39.98 -4.30 -7.49
CA GLN A 139 38.88 -5.25 -7.57
C GLN A 139 37.69 -4.79 -6.73
N TRP A 140 37.93 -4.36 -5.48
CA TRP A 140 36.88 -3.78 -4.64
C TRP A 140 36.21 -2.57 -5.31
N ALA A 141 36.99 -1.62 -5.85
CA ALA A 141 36.44 -0.44 -6.51
C ALA A 141 35.59 -0.83 -7.73
N GLN A 142 36.01 -1.83 -8.50
CA GLN A 142 35.25 -2.38 -9.63
C GLN A 142 33.94 -3.05 -9.18
N ASP A 143 33.97 -3.82 -8.09
CA ASP A 143 32.78 -4.51 -7.58
C ASP A 143 31.74 -3.53 -7.03
N VAL A 144 32.18 -2.50 -6.30
CA VAL A 144 31.31 -1.46 -5.73
C VAL A 144 30.66 -0.59 -6.82
N THR A 145 31.43 -0.26 -7.87
CA THR A 145 30.97 0.60 -8.98
C THR A 145 30.28 -0.16 -10.11
N ARG A 146 30.14 -1.48 -10.01
CA ARG A 146 29.38 -2.27 -10.99
C ARG A 146 27.90 -1.87 -10.98
N GLY A 147 27.35 -1.59 -12.16
CA GLY A 147 25.96 -1.19 -12.35
C GLY A 147 25.74 0.33 -12.44
N TYR A 148 26.82 1.12 -12.43
CA TYR A 148 26.77 2.56 -12.66
C TYR A 148 27.15 2.90 -14.11
N PRO A 149 26.22 3.45 -14.91
CA PRO A 149 26.52 3.85 -16.29
C PRO A 149 27.63 4.90 -16.34
N GLY A 150 28.54 4.74 -17.32
CA GLY A 150 29.67 5.65 -17.51
C GLY A 150 30.84 5.44 -16.55
N VAL A 151 30.76 4.51 -15.59
CA VAL A 151 31.85 4.22 -14.64
C VAL A 151 32.59 2.96 -15.06
N ASN A 152 33.90 3.06 -15.25
CA ASN A 152 34.74 1.94 -15.64
C ASN A 152 36.14 2.06 -15.02
N VAL A 153 36.28 1.51 -13.81
CA VAL A 153 37.51 1.60 -13.04
C VAL A 153 38.53 0.57 -13.53
N ARG A 154 39.57 1.02 -14.25
CA ARG A 154 40.64 0.14 -14.80
C ARG A 154 42.01 0.39 -14.18
N ASN A 155 42.21 1.55 -13.58
CA ASN A 155 43.47 2.00 -13.01
C ASN A 155 43.20 2.98 -11.85
N PHE A 156 44.26 3.43 -11.17
CA PHE A 156 44.21 4.49 -10.15
C PHE A 156 44.68 5.85 -10.67
N THR A 157 44.49 6.12 -11.97
CA THR A 157 44.85 7.39 -12.60
C THR A 157 43.65 7.94 -13.38
N SER A 158 43.63 7.75 -14.70
CA SER A 158 42.64 8.33 -15.60
C SER A 158 41.19 7.89 -15.34
N SER A 159 40.97 6.71 -14.74
CA SER A 159 39.61 6.18 -14.46
C SER A 159 38.86 6.97 -13.38
N TRP A 160 39.55 7.87 -12.66
CA TRP A 160 39.00 8.65 -11.55
C TRP A 160 38.88 10.14 -11.87
N ARG A 161 39.48 10.56 -13.00
CA ARG A 161 39.59 11.97 -13.45
C ARG A 161 38.23 12.65 -13.59
N ASP A 162 37.21 11.92 -14.06
CA ASP A 162 35.87 12.45 -14.31
C ASP A 162 35.00 12.57 -13.04
N GLY A 163 35.49 12.10 -11.89
CA GLY A 163 34.80 12.09 -10.60
C GLY A 163 33.65 11.10 -10.47
N LEU A 164 33.28 10.34 -11.51
CA LEU A 164 32.12 9.44 -11.46
C LEU A 164 32.37 8.24 -10.55
N ALA A 165 33.58 7.68 -10.57
CA ALA A 165 33.95 6.53 -9.73
C ALA A 165 33.81 6.85 -8.23
N PHE A 166 34.22 8.04 -7.78
CA PHE A 166 34.07 8.46 -6.39
C PHE A 166 32.60 8.58 -5.98
N ASN A 167 31.79 9.26 -6.81
CA ASN A 167 30.36 9.41 -6.54
C ASN A 167 29.63 8.05 -6.54
N ALA A 168 30.02 7.11 -7.41
CA ALA A 168 29.41 5.78 -7.49
C ALA A 168 29.67 4.94 -6.24
N ILE A 169 30.90 4.99 -5.71
CA ILE A 169 31.24 4.35 -4.44
C ILE A 169 30.36 4.92 -3.33
N LEU A 170 30.30 6.24 -3.18
CA LEU A 170 29.49 6.87 -2.13
C LEU A 170 28.00 6.55 -2.27
N HIS A 171 27.45 6.61 -3.49
CA HIS A 171 26.06 6.26 -3.77
C HIS A 171 25.74 4.80 -3.40
N ARG A 172 26.65 3.87 -3.66
CA ARG A 172 26.46 2.45 -3.32
C ARG A 172 26.24 2.25 -1.80
N TYR A 173 27.01 2.98 -1.00
CA TYR A 173 26.93 2.88 0.46
C TYR A 173 25.86 3.78 1.09
N ARG A 174 25.48 4.88 0.45
CA ARG A 174 24.43 5.82 0.86
C ARG A 174 23.71 6.39 -0.37
N PRO A 175 22.71 5.69 -0.94
CA PRO A 175 22.01 6.16 -2.14
C PRO A 175 21.39 7.56 -1.98
N ASN A 176 20.80 7.83 -0.82
CA ASN A 176 20.17 9.12 -0.52
C ASN A 176 21.13 10.32 -0.54
N LEU A 177 22.45 10.09 -0.41
CA LEU A 177 23.45 11.16 -0.36
C LEU A 177 23.75 11.74 -1.74
N ILE A 178 23.68 10.91 -2.79
CA ILE A 178 24.11 11.29 -4.13
C ILE A 178 22.93 11.15 -5.09
N GLN A 179 22.46 12.24 -5.68
CA GLN A 179 21.47 12.14 -6.76
C GLN A 179 22.18 11.77 -8.06
N TRP A 180 22.32 10.46 -8.30
CA TRP A 180 23.09 9.93 -9.43
C TRP A 180 22.66 10.51 -10.77
N SER A 181 21.35 10.69 -10.97
CA SER A 181 20.80 11.20 -12.23
C SER A 181 21.23 12.62 -12.58
N LYS A 182 21.54 13.44 -11.57
CA LYS A 182 22.11 14.78 -11.73
C LYS A 182 23.61 14.75 -11.98
N ILE A 183 24.34 13.91 -11.26
CA ILE A 183 25.81 13.80 -11.35
C ILE A 183 26.25 13.36 -12.75
N ILE A 184 25.54 12.41 -13.35
CA ILE A 184 25.84 11.93 -14.71
C ILE A 184 25.40 12.91 -15.82
N GLY A 185 24.74 14.02 -15.47
CA GLY A 185 24.36 15.05 -16.42
C GLY A 185 25.57 15.69 -17.11
N GLU A 186 25.45 15.99 -18.39
CA GLU A 186 26.51 16.62 -19.21
C GLU A 186 26.84 18.05 -18.75
N SER A 187 25.92 18.68 -18.02
CA SER A 187 26.09 20.04 -17.47
C SER A 187 27.03 20.13 -16.28
N VAL A 188 27.41 19.00 -15.66
CA VAL A 188 28.25 18.97 -14.45
C VAL A 188 29.70 18.71 -14.84
N SER A 189 30.62 19.62 -14.47
CA SER A 189 32.04 19.47 -14.77
C SER A 189 32.70 18.37 -13.92
N ALA A 190 33.82 17.81 -14.39
CA ALA A 190 34.60 16.83 -13.62
C ALA A 190 35.02 17.39 -12.25
N ARG A 191 35.49 18.65 -12.21
CA ARG A 191 35.82 19.36 -10.97
C ARG A 191 34.65 19.44 -9.99
N ASP A 192 33.45 19.74 -10.47
CA ASP A 192 32.26 19.81 -9.60
C ASP A 192 31.90 18.44 -9.03
N ARG A 193 31.98 17.37 -9.85
CA ARG A 193 31.75 15.99 -9.39
C ARG A 193 32.75 15.55 -8.33
N LEU A 194 34.03 15.89 -8.52
CA LEU A 194 35.10 15.60 -7.57
C LEU A 194 34.89 16.35 -6.25
N ASN A 195 34.67 17.66 -6.32
CA ASN A 195 34.40 18.49 -5.14
C ASN A 195 33.18 17.99 -4.36
N HIS A 196 32.11 17.63 -5.08
CA HIS A 196 30.91 17.04 -4.49
C HIS A 196 31.21 15.74 -3.75
N ALA A 197 31.92 14.81 -4.39
CA ALA A 197 32.27 13.54 -3.77
C ALA A 197 33.16 13.72 -2.52
N PHE A 198 34.18 14.58 -2.60
CA PHE A 198 35.07 14.83 -1.47
C PHE A 198 34.34 15.49 -0.30
N ALA A 199 33.43 16.41 -0.59
CA ALA A 199 32.59 17.02 0.44
C ALA A 199 31.65 16.01 1.11
N ALA A 200 30.98 15.19 0.31
CA ALA A 200 30.08 14.15 0.80
C ALA A 200 30.83 13.08 1.63
N ALA A 201 32.02 12.68 1.20
CA ALA A 201 32.87 11.74 1.93
C ALA A 201 33.34 12.29 3.28
N GLU A 202 33.69 13.57 3.34
CA GLU A 202 34.08 14.24 4.58
C GLU A 202 32.91 14.38 5.56
N SER A 203 31.75 14.84 5.08
CA SER A 203 30.59 15.09 5.94
C SER A 203 29.94 13.83 6.48
N GLU A 204 29.76 12.79 5.64
CA GLU A 204 29.00 11.59 6.02
C GLU A 204 29.88 10.45 6.55
N PHE A 205 31.12 10.34 6.05
CA PHE A 205 32.01 9.23 6.37
C PHE A 205 33.28 9.65 7.10
N GLY A 206 33.47 10.96 7.36
CA GLY A 206 34.62 11.49 8.10
C GLY A 206 35.96 11.32 7.38
N VAL A 207 35.93 11.16 6.05
CA VAL A 207 37.15 10.98 5.25
C VAL A 207 37.76 12.34 4.94
N SER A 208 38.96 12.60 5.46
CA SER A 208 39.68 13.85 5.22
C SER A 208 39.93 14.07 3.72
N ARG A 209 39.74 15.31 3.23
CA ARG A 209 40.06 15.68 1.85
C ARG A 209 41.58 15.70 1.65
N LEU A 210 42.11 14.60 1.12
CA LEU A 210 43.54 14.46 0.82
C LEU A 210 43.90 14.89 -0.62
N LEU A 211 42.88 15.12 -1.44
CA LEU A 211 43.00 15.46 -2.85
C LEU A 211 42.23 16.73 -3.14
N ASP A 212 42.82 17.62 -3.93
CA ASP A 212 42.14 18.75 -4.52
C ASP A 212 41.61 18.38 -5.91
N ALA A 213 40.43 18.90 -6.27
CA ALA A 213 39.78 18.54 -7.54
C ALA A 213 40.63 18.95 -8.77
N GLU A 214 41.45 19.98 -8.64
CA GLU A 214 42.36 20.44 -9.70
C GLU A 214 43.54 19.49 -9.94
N ASP A 215 43.99 18.77 -8.91
CA ASP A 215 45.06 17.77 -9.03
C ASP A 215 44.58 16.46 -9.63
N VAL A 216 43.26 16.22 -9.60
CA VAL A 216 42.62 15.02 -10.16
C VAL A 216 42.06 15.29 -11.56
N ASP A 217 41.59 16.49 -11.88
CA ASP A 217 41.14 16.88 -13.23
C ASP A 217 42.32 17.28 -14.15
N VAL A 218 43.30 16.38 -14.26
CA VAL A 218 44.45 16.46 -15.17
C VAL A 218 44.55 15.19 -16.00
N ASP A 219 45.31 15.19 -17.10
CA ASP A 219 45.36 14.04 -18.02
C ASP A 219 45.84 12.74 -17.35
N VAL A 220 46.81 12.85 -16.44
CA VAL A 220 47.36 11.73 -15.68
C VAL A 220 47.47 12.12 -14.21
N PRO A 221 46.44 11.85 -13.40
CA PRO A 221 46.48 12.07 -11.95
C PRO A 221 47.55 11.20 -11.26
N ASP A 222 48.09 11.66 -10.13
CA ASP A 222 49.09 10.89 -9.38
C ASP A 222 48.49 9.62 -8.77
N GLU A 223 48.99 8.46 -9.22
CA GLU A 223 48.45 7.16 -8.86
C GLU A 223 48.49 6.88 -7.35
N LYS A 224 49.59 7.26 -6.69
CA LYS A 224 49.80 7.00 -5.25
C LYS A 224 48.84 7.81 -4.40
N SER A 225 48.55 9.05 -4.82
CA SER A 225 47.62 9.94 -4.16
C SER A 225 46.18 9.41 -4.28
N ILE A 226 45.76 8.97 -5.48
CA ILE A 226 44.45 8.31 -5.67
C ILE A 226 44.35 7.03 -4.84
N ILE A 227 45.35 6.14 -4.87
CA ILE A 227 45.36 4.91 -4.05
C ILE A 227 45.21 5.24 -2.56
N THR A 228 45.93 6.26 -2.07
CA THR A 228 45.89 6.66 -0.67
C THR A 228 44.49 7.14 -0.28
N TYR A 229 43.86 7.96 -1.11
CA TYR A 229 42.52 8.45 -0.85
C TYR A 229 41.46 7.34 -0.95
N VAL A 230 41.50 6.50 -1.98
CA VAL A 230 40.58 5.36 -2.15
C VAL A 230 40.75 4.33 -1.01
N SER A 231 41.97 4.12 -0.52
CA SER A 231 42.22 3.31 0.67
C SER A 231 41.61 3.92 1.93
N SER A 232 41.62 5.25 2.06
CA SER A 232 40.97 5.93 3.18
C SER A 232 39.45 5.78 3.14
N LEU A 233 38.85 5.88 1.95
CA LEU A 233 37.43 5.57 1.71
C LEU A 233 37.11 4.13 2.10
N TYR A 234 37.85 3.15 1.58
CA TYR A 234 37.64 1.72 1.89
C TYR A 234 37.61 1.43 3.40
N ASN A 235 38.51 2.06 4.16
CA ASN A 235 38.59 1.86 5.61
C ASN A 235 37.50 2.57 6.41
N ALA A 236 36.94 3.66 5.88
CA ALA A 236 35.91 4.46 6.53
C ALA A 236 34.49 3.97 6.20
N LEU A 237 34.30 3.40 5.01
CA LEU A 237 33.02 2.89 4.56
C LEU A 237 32.62 1.64 5.38
N PRO A 238 31.30 1.46 5.66
CA PRO A 238 30.81 0.23 6.26
C PRO A 238 31.19 -1.00 5.43
N HIS A 239 31.37 -2.15 6.07
CA HIS A 239 31.64 -3.39 5.33
C HIS A 239 30.42 -3.89 4.53
N THR A 240 29.21 -3.47 4.91
CA THR A 240 27.96 -3.78 4.22
C THR A 240 27.43 -2.55 3.49
N SER A 241 27.17 -2.72 2.19
CA SER A 241 26.53 -1.71 1.35
C SER A 241 25.08 -1.48 1.80
N GLU A 242 24.61 -0.23 1.88
CA GLU A 242 23.18 0.03 2.12
C GLU A 242 22.32 -0.36 0.91
N LEU A 243 22.90 -0.47 -0.30
CA LEU A 243 22.17 -0.95 -1.48
C LEU A 243 21.40 -2.26 -1.24
N SER A 244 21.92 -3.21 -0.47
CA SER A 244 21.21 -4.48 -0.20
C SER A 244 19.90 -4.27 0.56
N LYS A 245 19.82 -3.23 1.40
CA LYS A 245 18.56 -2.85 2.07
C LYS A 245 17.52 -2.40 1.04
N TYR A 246 17.97 -1.70 0.00
CA TYR A 246 17.08 -1.25 -1.08
C TYR A 246 16.68 -2.38 -2.03
N GLU A 247 17.48 -3.44 -2.14
CA GLU A 247 17.08 -4.67 -2.85
C GLU A 247 15.85 -5.31 -2.18
N ASP A 248 15.86 -5.43 -0.85
CA ASP A 248 14.71 -5.93 -0.09
C ASP A 248 13.47 -5.01 -0.25
N VAL A 249 13.68 -3.69 -0.23
CA VAL A 249 12.62 -2.69 -0.41
C VAL A 249 12.02 -2.75 -1.82
N MET A 250 12.87 -2.86 -2.86
CA MET A 250 12.43 -3.04 -4.25
C MET A 250 11.64 -4.33 -4.45
N TYR A 251 12.07 -5.42 -3.83
CA TYR A 251 11.35 -6.69 -3.87
C TYR A 251 9.98 -6.60 -3.18
N GLU A 252 9.90 -5.93 -2.03
CA GLU A 252 8.64 -5.68 -1.33
C GLU A 252 7.68 -4.85 -2.20
N TYR A 253 8.19 -3.77 -2.80
CA TYR A 253 7.43 -2.96 -3.75
C TYR A 253 6.91 -3.80 -4.92
N GLU A 254 7.78 -4.59 -5.55
CA GLU A 254 7.41 -5.45 -6.70
C GLU A 254 6.28 -6.40 -6.32
N ARG A 255 6.38 -7.04 -5.15
CA ARG A 255 5.35 -7.95 -4.64
C ARG A 255 4.02 -7.22 -4.40
N GLU A 256 4.03 -6.10 -3.68
CA GLU A 256 2.81 -5.35 -3.38
C GLU A 256 2.16 -4.78 -4.65
N ALA A 257 2.96 -4.26 -5.58
CA ALA A 257 2.49 -3.73 -6.87
C ALA A 257 1.89 -4.84 -7.75
N ALA A 258 2.51 -6.01 -7.80
CA ALA A 258 2.00 -7.16 -8.55
C ALA A 258 0.67 -7.69 -7.98
N GLU A 259 0.56 -7.79 -6.65
CA GLU A 259 -0.69 -8.18 -5.99
C GLU A 259 -1.83 -7.18 -6.25
N TRP A 260 -1.51 -5.87 -6.17
CA TRP A 260 -2.46 -4.81 -6.47
C TRP A 260 -2.89 -4.86 -7.95
N LEU A 261 -1.94 -5.00 -8.88
CA LEU A 261 -2.21 -5.08 -10.31
C LEU A 261 -3.10 -6.29 -10.63
N TYR A 262 -2.78 -7.45 -10.06
CA TYR A 262 -3.60 -8.65 -10.20
C TYR A 262 -5.05 -8.42 -9.73
N TRP A 263 -5.24 -7.73 -8.60
CA TRP A 263 -6.57 -7.38 -8.12
C TRP A 263 -7.31 -6.49 -9.11
N VAL A 264 -6.65 -5.47 -9.66
CA VAL A 264 -7.23 -4.53 -10.64
C VAL A 264 -7.60 -5.22 -11.93
N GLU A 265 -6.71 -6.05 -12.48
CA GLU A 265 -6.96 -6.81 -13.70
C GLU A 265 -8.12 -7.78 -13.52
N ARG A 266 -8.15 -8.51 -12.39
CA ARG A 266 -9.25 -9.41 -12.07
C ARG A 266 -10.58 -8.67 -11.92
N ALA A 267 -10.59 -7.52 -11.24
CA ALA A 267 -11.78 -6.71 -11.11
C ALA A 267 -12.26 -6.21 -12.48
N THR A 268 -11.32 -5.81 -13.35
CA THR A 268 -11.62 -5.36 -14.72
C THR A 268 -12.26 -6.49 -15.52
N HIS A 269 -11.68 -7.69 -15.51
CA HIS A 269 -12.25 -8.85 -16.18
C HIS A 269 -13.67 -9.19 -15.69
N LEU A 270 -13.93 -9.10 -14.38
CA LEU A 270 -15.27 -9.34 -13.83
C LEU A 270 -16.30 -8.31 -14.28
N MET A 271 -15.88 -7.06 -14.51
CA MET A 271 -16.77 -6.04 -15.05
C MET A 271 -17.01 -6.30 -16.55
N ASP A 272 -15.95 -6.64 -17.28
CA ASP A 272 -15.94 -6.88 -18.72
C ASP A 272 -16.76 -8.12 -19.15
N ASP A 273 -16.52 -9.29 -18.54
CA ASP A 273 -17.09 -10.58 -18.94
C ASP A 273 -18.62 -10.62 -18.79
N ASP A 274 -19.14 -9.98 -17.74
CA ASP A 274 -20.57 -9.96 -17.46
C ASP A 274 -21.35 -8.95 -18.33
N HIS A 275 -20.70 -8.04 -19.07
CA HIS A 275 -21.42 -7.10 -19.93
C HIS A 275 -22.30 -7.81 -20.97
N GLN A 276 -21.92 -9.03 -21.36
CA GLN A 276 -22.60 -9.79 -22.39
C GLN A 276 -23.86 -10.51 -21.90
N GLN A 277 -24.10 -10.59 -20.59
CA GLN A 277 -25.15 -11.43 -19.99
C GLN A 277 -25.98 -10.68 -18.94
N LEU A 278 -26.39 -9.44 -19.24
CA LEU A 278 -27.26 -8.70 -18.32
C LEU A 278 -28.62 -9.40 -18.16
N PRO A 279 -29.11 -9.58 -16.92
CA PRO A 279 -30.42 -10.19 -16.68
C PRO A 279 -31.55 -9.30 -17.21
N THR A 280 -32.66 -9.90 -17.60
CA THR A 280 -33.89 -9.19 -17.98
C THR A 280 -34.79 -8.89 -16.78
N ASN A 281 -34.57 -9.55 -15.65
CA ASN A 281 -35.35 -9.34 -14.43
C ASN A 281 -34.99 -8.00 -13.77
N LEU A 282 -35.98 -7.10 -13.62
CA LEU A 282 -35.79 -5.78 -13.00
C LEU A 282 -35.26 -5.84 -11.56
N GLY A 283 -35.73 -6.81 -10.76
CA GLY A 283 -35.27 -6.99 -9.38
C GLY A 283 -33.80 -7.42 -9.32
N GLU A 284 -33.36 -8.27 -10.25
CA GLU A 284 -31.95 -8.66 -10.37
C GLU A 284 -31.07 -7.48 -10.82
N LEU A 285 -31.54 -6.68 -11.77
CA LEU A 285 -30.83 -5.46 -12.22
C LEU A 285 -30.65 -4.45 -11.08
N ARG A 286 -31.72 -4.15 -10.33
CA ARG A 286 -31.67 -3.30 -9.12
C ARG A 286 -30.68 -3.83 -8.08
N ARG A 287 -30.63 -5.15 -7.92
CA ARG A 287 -29.68 -5.78 -7.01
C ARG A 287 -28.25 -5.63 -7.51
N LEU A 288 -27.99 -5.84 -8.80
CA LEU A 288 -26.66 -5.65 -9.41
C LEU A 288 -26.19 -4.20 -9.29
N GLU A 289 -27.08 -3.24 -9.54
CA GLU A 289 -26.83 -1.80 -9.33
C GLU A 289 -26.38 -1.53 -7.89
N HIS A 290 -27.13 -2.03 -6.90
CA HIS A 290 -26.75 -1.89 -5.49
C HIS A 290 -25.41 -2.57 -5.15
N GLU A 291 -25.16 -3.77 -5.70
CA GLU A 291 -23.89 -4.47 -5.51
C GLU A 291 -22.71 -3.69 -6.10
N LEU A 292 -22.91 -3.02 -7.24
CA LEU A 292 -21.90 -2.21 -7.91
C LEU A 292 -21.65 -0.86 -7.19
N GLU A 293 -22.69 -0.21 -6.66
CA GLU A 293 -22.57 0.97 -5.80
C GLU A 293 -21.82 0.67 -4.51
N ARG A 294 -22.11 -0.51 -3.94
CA ARG A 294 -21.36 -1.01 -2.80
C ARG A 294 -19.88 -1.22 -3.13
N PHE A 295 -19.57 -1.82 -4.27
CA PHE A 295 -18.19 -2.01 -4.70
C PHE A 295 -17.45 -0.67 -4.87
N LYS A 296 -18.12 0.34 -5.45
CA LYS A 296 -17.58 1.70 -5.57
C LYS A 296 -17.28 2.35 -4.22
N SER A 297 -18.19 2.20 -3.26
CA SER A 297 -18.11 2.89 -1.96
C SER A 297 -17.23 2.18 -0.94
N GLU A 298 -17.17 0.85 -0.97
CA GLU A 298 -16.44 0.05 0.01
C GLU A 298 -15.08 -0.44 -0.51
N ASP A 299 -15.01 -0.96 -1.74
CA ASP A 299 -13.85 -1.72 -2.23
C ASP A 299 -12.84 -0.85 -3.02
N LEU A 300 -13.29 0.17 -3.76
CA LEU A 300 -12.40 1.05 -4.54
C LEU A 300 -11.53 2.00 -3.68
N PRO A 301 -12.05 2.70 -2.66
CA PRO A 301 -11.26 3.68 -1.90
C PRO A 301 -10.00 3.12 -1.24
N PRO A 302 -9.99 1.93 -0.58
CA PRO A 302 -8.76 1.38 -0.03
C PRO A 302 -7.75 1.04 -1.13
N LYS A 303 -8.20 0.54 -2.28
CA LYS A 303 -7.33 0.22 -3.42
C LYS A 303 -6.75 1.45 -4.09
N ALA A 304 -7.48 2.56 -4.12
CA ALA A 304 -6.95 3.85 -4.55
C ALA A 304 -5.87 4.38 -3.60
N ARG A 305 -6.04 4.21 -2.28
CA ARG A 305 -5.01 4.57 -1.28
C ARG A 305 -3.78 3.68 -1.39
N GLU A 306 -3.95 2.37 -1.61
CA GLU A 306 -2.84 1.45 -1.90
C GLU A 306 -2.05 1.89 -3.12
N LYS A 307 -2.75 2.21 -4.23
CA LYS A 307 -2.13 2.74 -5.44
C LYS A 307 -1.31 4.01 -5.18
N GLN A 308 -1.85 4.95 -4.40
CA GLN A 308 -1.11 6.18 -4.06
C GLN A 308 0.16 5.85 -3.27
N ARG A 309 0.08 4.96 -2.27
CA ARG A 309 1.28 4.55 -1.51
C ARG A 309 2.32 3.88 -2.40
N LEU A 310 1.89 3.03 -3.34
CA LEU A 310 2.78 2.42 -4.32
C LEU A 310 3.42 3.49 -5.22
N ALA A 311 2.64 4.47 -5.68
CA ALA A 311 3.18 5.58 -6.48
C ALA A 311 4.26 6.37 -5.71
N ASP A 312 4.01 6.69 -4.45
CA ASP A 312 4.97 7.41 -3.60
C ASP A 312 6.25 6.59 -3.38
N HIS A 313 6.11 5.29 -3.09
CA HIS A 313 7.23 4.36 -2.90
C HIS A 313 8.06 4.21 -4.18
N TYR A 314 7.40 4.00 -5.33
CA TYR A 314 8.09 3.93 -6.62
C TYR A 314 8.84 5.23 -6.93
N ALA A 315 8.24 6.39 -6.64
CA ALA A 315 8.88 7.68 -6.88
C ALA A 315 10.17 7.82 -6.06
N GLU A 316 10.18 7.38 -4.80
CA GLU A 316 11.40 7.36 -3.97
C GLU A 316 12.48 6.45 -4.58
N LEU A 317 12.13 5.21 -4.93
CA LEU A 317 13.08 4.26 -5.54
C LEU A 317 13.60 4.74 -6.90
N HIS A 318 12.71 5.29 -7.72
CA HIS A 318 13.06 5.84 -9.03
C HIS A 318 14.01 7.03 -8.87
N GLN A 319 13.73 7.96 -7.95
CA GLN A 319 14.60 9.11 -7.68
C GLN A 319 16.04 8.69 -7.31
N LEU A 320 16.19 7.58 -6.60
CA LEU A 320 17.50 7.06 -6.20
C LEU A 320 18.22 6.32 -7.33
N PHE A 321 17.50 5.57 -8.16
CA PHE A 321 18.12 4.57 -9.04
C PHE A 321 17.84 4.69 -10.55
N GLU A 322 17.03 5.66 -11.02
CA GLU A 322 16.54 5.80 -12.42
C GLU A 322 17.61 5.77 -13.52
N ARG A 323 18.86 6.09 -13.20
CA ARG A 323 19.99 6.11 -14.14
C ARG A 323 21.10 5.15 -13.73
N THR A 324 20.73 4.09 -13.03
CA THR A 324 21.62 3.00 -12.59
C THR A 324 21.01 1.65 -12.98
N ASP A 325 21.85 0.63 -13.08
CA ASP A 325 21.39 -0.75 -13.29
C ASP A 325 20.89 -1.41 -11.98
N HIS A 326 20.75 -0.60 -10.91
CA HIS A 326 20.27 -1.05 -9.61
C HIS A 326 18.75 -0.93 -9.46
N LEU A 327 18.07 -0.15 -10.30
CA LEU A 327 16.60 -0.13 -10.33
C LEU A 327 16.09 -1.44 -10.95
N ARG A 328 15.67 -2.38 -10.11
CA ARG A 328 15.24 -3.73 -10.51
C ARG A 328 13.72 -3.91 -10.47
N ILE A 329 12.98 -2.90 -10.95
CA ILE A 329 11.51 -2.96 -11.00
C ILE A 329 11.06 -3.08 -12.46
N PRO A 330 10.25 -4.11 -12.81
CA PRO A 330 9.67 -4.25 -14.15
C PRO A 330 8.85 -3.03 -14.57
N THR A 331 8.88 -2.67 -15.85
CA THR A 331 8.19 -1.47 -16.38
C THR A 331 6.66 -1.57 -16.29
N GLU A 332 6.13 -2.79 -16.23
CA GLU A 332 4.72 -3.12 -16.03
C GLU A 332 4.24 -2.72 -14.62
N LEU A 333 5.17 -2.63 -13.67
CA LEU A 333 4.92 -2.23 -12.29
C LEU A 333 5.33 -0.78 -12.01
N SER A 334 5.62 0.00 -13.05
CA SER A 334 5.81 1.44 -12.91
C SER A 334 4.52 2.16 -12.54
N THR A 335 4.64 3.33 -11.90
CA THR A 335 3.48 4.17 -11.54
C THR A 335 2.55 4.45 -12.73
N GLU A 336 3.12 4.68 -13.93
CA GLU A 336 2.33 4.92 -15.15
C GLU A 336 1.54 3.68 -15.57
N SER A 337 2.15 2.49 -15.54
CA SER A 337 1.47 1.24 -15.87
C SER A 337 0.34 0.93 -14.88
N LEU A 338 0.58 1.12 -13.57
CA LEU A 338 -0.46 0.95 -12.55
C LEU A 338 -1.61 1.96 -12.73
N ASP A 339 -1.31 3.21 -13.09
CA ASP A 339 -2.34 4.20 -13.40
C ASP A 339 -3.20 3.79 -14.60
N ARG A 340 -2.57 3.34 -15.70
CA ARG A 340 -3.30 2.87 -16.88
C ARG A 340 -4.26 1.72 -16.55
N SER A 341 -3.82 0.74 -15.77
CA SER A 341 -4.68 -0.37 -15.33
C SER A 341 -5.84 0.09 -14.45
N TRP A 342 -5.59 1.05 -13.55
CA TRP A 342 -6.65 1.66 -12.74
C TRP A 342 -7.70 2.39 -13.59
N GLN A 343 -7.26 3.21 -14.55
CA GLN A 343 -8.17 3.94 -15.43
C GLN A 343 -9.01 2.99 -16.29
N ARG A 344 -8.44 1.86 -16.71
CA ARG A 344 -9.18 0.82 -17.42
C ARG A 344 -10.30 0.24 -16.54
N LEU A 345 -10.01 -0.09 -15.29
CA LEU A 345 -11.01 -0.57 -14.34
C LEU A 345 -12.14 0.46 -14.15
N LEU A 346 -11.80 1.73 -13.91
CA LEU A 346 -12.80 2.79 -13.71
C LEU A 346 -13.70 2.99 -14.92
N ARG A 347 -13.15 2.87 -16.13
CA ARG A 347 -13.93 2.92 -17.37
C ARG A 347 -14.91 1.74 -17.44
N SER A 348 -14.42 0.52 -17.24
CA SER A 348 -15.24 -0.70 -17.28
C SER A 348 -16.37 -0.66 -16.24
N ILE A 349 -16.11 -0.16 -15.02
CA ILE A 349 -17.13 0.06 -14.00
C ILE A 349 -18.19 1.07 -14.47
N SER A 350 -17.78 2.21 -15.03
CA SER A 350 -18.69 3.24 -15.52
C SER A 350 -19.57 2.74 -16.67
N GLU A 351 -18.98 2.02 -17.62
CA GLU A 351 -19.70 1.38 -18.72
C GLU A 351 -20.72 0.36 -18.19
N ARG A 352 -20.34 -0.42 -17.18
CA ARG A 352 -21.24 -1.41 -16.56
C ARG A 352 -22.43 -0.75 -15.88
N PHE A 353 -22.18 0.33 -15.13
CA PHE A 353 -23.24 1.13 -14.51
C PHE A 353 -24.24 1.62 -15.55
N SER A 354 -23.74 2.26 -16.60
CA SER A 354 -24.59 2.81 -17.66
C SER A 354 -25.44 1.74 -18.34
N LEU A 355 -24.88 0.56 -18.59
CA LEU A 355 -25.61 -0.56 -19.19
C LEU A 355 -26.69 -1.13 -18.26
N ILE A 356 -26.40 -1.26 -16.96
CA ILE A 356 -27.38 -1.74 -15.96
C ILE A 356 -28.52 -0.73 -15.82
N GLU A 357 -28.21 0.56 -15.71
CA GLU A 357 -29.20 1.63 -15.59
C GLU A 357 -30.13 1.68 -16.81
N GLU A 358 -29.56 1.62 -18.02
CA GLU A 358 -30.33 1.64 -19.25
C GLU A 358 -31.24 0.40 -19.37
N GLN A 359 -30.70 -0.79 -19.07
CA GLN A 359 -31.50 -2.01 -19.08
C GLN A 359 -32.61 -1.96 -18.03
N ALA A 360 -32.33 -1.49 -16.81
CA ALA A 360 -33.33 -1.36 -15.75
C ALA A 360 -34.44 -0.36 -16.12
N ARG A 361 -34.08 0.74 -16.79
CA ARG A 361 -35.03 1.73 -17.32
C ARG A 361 -35.96 1.11 -18.36
N VAL A 362 -35.41 0.36 -19.32
CA VAL A 362 -36.20 -0.34 -20.36
C VAL A 362 -37.14 -1.39 -19.74
N GLN A 363 -36.63 -2.20 -18.83
CA GLN A 363 -37.44 -3.24 -18.16
C GLN A 363 -38.55 -2.62 -17.30
N GLY A 364 -38.26 -1.54 -16.54
CA GLY A 364 -39.26 -0.81 -15.77
C GLY A 364 -40.37 -0.20 -16.63
N SER A 365 -40.00 0.46 -17.73
CA SER A 365 -40.98 1.00 -18.69
C SER A 365 -41.87 -0.09 -19.28
N THR A 366 -41.28 -1.25 -19.61
CA THR A 366 -42.01 -2.38 -20.17
C THR A 366 -43.00 -2.96 -19.15
N THR A 367 -42.58 -3.13 -17.90
CA THR A 367 -43.45 -3.64 -16.83
C THR A 367 -44.61 -2.70 -16.52
N ASP A 368 -44.39 -1.38 -16.61
CA ASP A 368 -45.43 -0.37 -16.39
C ASP A 368 -46.48 -0.39 -17.51
N ILE A 369 -46.04 -0.49 -18.77
CA ILE A 369 -46.93 -0.60 -19.93
C ILE A 369 -47.77 -1.88 -19.85
N ILE A 370 -47.14 -3.03 -19.57
CA ILE A 370 -47.84 -4.31 -19.41
C ILE A 370 -48.88 -4.23 -18.28
N SER A 371 -48.51 -3.67 -17.13
CA SER A 371 -49.43 -3.51 -16.00
C SER A 371 -50.63 -2.62 -16.36
N ARG A 372 -50.41 -1.57 -17.15
CA ARG A 372 -51.48 -0.69 -17.62
C ARG A 372 -52.39 -1.39 -18.62
N LEU A 373 -51.83 -2.13 -19.59
CA LEU A 373 -52.58 -2.92 -20.56
C LEU A 373 -53.45 -3.98 -19.90
N VAL A 374 -52.86 -4.84 -19.06
CA VAL A 374 -53.59 -5.93 -18.39
C VAL A 374 -54.73 -5.38 -17.54
N ARG A 375 -54.48 -4.32 -16.76
CA ARG A 375 -55.51 -3.69 -15.94
C ARG A 375 -56.59 -3.00 -16.80
N GLY A 376 -56.17 -2.29 -17.85
CA GLY A 376 -57.06 -1.54 -18.73
C GLY A 376 -57.99 -2.45 -19.54
N ILE A 377 -57.44 -3.51 -20.12
CA ILE A 377 -58.19 -4.54 -20.86
C ILE A 377 -59.19 -5.22 -19.91
N GLY A 378 -58.78 -5.59 -18.70
CA GLY A 378 -59.68 -6.17 -17.69
C GLY A 378 -60.89 -5.28 -17.39
N ILE A 379 -60.66 -4.00 -17.09
CA ILE A 379 -61.73 -3.02 -16.82
C ILE A 379 -62.64 -2.83 -18.05
N THR A 380 -62.06 -2.83 -19.25
CA THR A 380 -62.82 -2.63 -20.50
C THR A 380 -63.71 -3.83 -20.79
N ASN A 381 -63.21 -5.05 -20.58
CA ASN A 381 -64.00 -6.27 -20.74
C ASN A 381 -65.16 -6.33 -19.73
N GLU A 382 -64.94 -6.00 -18.45
CA GLU A 382 -66.02 -5.92 -17.46
C GLU A 382 -67.12 -4.93 -17.89
N LYS A 383 -66.75 -3.78 -18.46
CA LYS A 383 -67.70 -2.80 -18.99
C LYS A 383 -68.45 -3.32 -20.22
N LEU A 384 -67.77 -4.01 -21.14
CA LEU A 384 -68.40 -4.62 -22.31
C LEU A 384 -69.42 -5.69 -21.88
N ASP A 385 -69.10 -6.51 -20.88
CA ASP A 385 -70.04 -7.50 -20.32
C ASP A 385 -71.28 -6.83 -19.72
N HIS A 386 -71.10 -5.70 -19.01
CA HIS A 386 -72.23 -4.93 -18.48
C HIS A 386 -73.09 -4.31 -19.59
N ILE A 387 -72.46 -3.80 -20.66
CA ILE A 387 -73.17 -3.28 -21.84
C ILE A 387 -73.94 -4.41 -22.52
N LEU A 388 -73.32 -5.58 -22.70
CA LEU A 388 -73.96 -6.75 -23.31
C LEU A 388 -75.17 -7.22 -22.50
N SER A 389 -75.05 -7.33 -21.18
CA SER A 389 -76.18 -7.66 -20.30
C SER A 389 -77.31 -6.63 -20.38
N ARG A 390 -77.00 -5.34 -20.56
CA ARG A 390 -78.00 -4.30 -20.77
C ARG A 390 -78.67 -4.40 -22.15
N ILE A 391 -77.92 -4.76 -23.19
CA ILE A 391 -78.49 -5.01 -24.53
C ILE A 391 -79.49 -6.17 -24.43
N GLU A 392 -79.12 -7.27 -23.78
CA GLU A 392 -80.00 -8.43 -23.56
C GLU A 392 -81.26 -8.06 -22.74
N ASP A 393 -81.13 -7.24 -21.68
CA ASP A 393 -82.30 -6.75 -20.92
C ASP A 393 -83.23 -5.90 -21.80
N VAL A 394 -82.67 -4.99 -22.59
CA VAL A 394 -83.43 -4.12 -23.49
C VAL A 394 -84.15 -4.95 -24.57
N GLU A 395 -83.46 -5.93 -25.17
CA GLU A 395 -84.04 -6.84 -26.16
C GLU A 395 -85.22 -7.63 -25.58
N SER A 396 -85.08 -8.15 -24.36
CA SER A 396 -86.15 -8.92 -23.70
C SER A 396 -87.41 -8.11 -23.41
N ARG A 397 -87.31 -6.77 -23.42
CA ARG A 397 -88.37 -5.83 -23.03
C ARG A 397 -88.89 -4.99 -24.19
N ILE A 398 -88.43 -5.25 -25.41
CA ILE A 398 -88.67 -4.39 -26.58
C ILE A 398 -90.17 -4.20 -26.89
N ASP A 399 -90.98 -5.24 -26.69
CA ASP A 399 -92.43 -5.20 -26.94
C ASP A 399 -93.25 -4.60 -25.78
N THR A 400 -92.61 -4.37 -24.63
CA THR A 400 -93.28 -3.95 -23.39
C THR A 400 -93.02 -2.50 -23.01
N LEU A 401 -91.93 -1.91 -23.50
CA LEU A 401 -91.50 -0.57 -23.16
C LEU A 401 -92.13 0.49 -24.07
N ARG A 402 -92.31 1.70 -23.53
CA ARG A 402 -92.72 2.84 -24.36
C ARG A 402 -91.55 3.25 -25.26
N PRO A 403 -91.81 3.68 -26.50
CA PRO A 403 -90.75 4.05 -27.45
C PRO A 403 -89.75 5.08 -26.91
N ALA A 404 -90.21 6.07 -26.13
CA ALA A 404 -89.34 7.09 -25.56
C ALA A 404 -88.40 6.55 -24.46
N ASP A 405 -88.87 5.59 -23.65
CA ASP A 405 -88.05 4.97 -22.61
C ASP A 405 -87.03 4.01 -23.24
N LEU A 406 -87.44 3.30 -24.31
CA LEU A 406 -86.56 2.45 -25.12
C LEU A 406 -85.42 3.26 -25.75
N GLN A 407 -85.75 4.39 -26.39
CA GLN A 407 -84.77 5.27 -27.01
C GLN A 407 -83.73 5.74 -25.99
N ARG A 408 -84.15 6.16 -24.79
CA ARG A 408 -83.23 6.61 -23.74
C ARG A 408 -82.27 5.51 -23.27
N LEU A 409 -82.73 4.26 -23.19
CA LEU A 409 -81.88 3.12 -22.81
C LEU A 409 -80.84 2.81 -23.89
N ILE A 410 -81.27 2.87 -25.16
CA ILE A 410 -80.39 2.68 -26.33
C ILE A 410 -79.34 3.80 -26.40
N ASP A 411 -79.75 5.07 -26.26
CA ASP A 411 -78.84 6.22 -26.26
C ASP A 411 -77.78 6.07 -25.16
N GLY A 412 -78.18 5.64 -23.96
CA GLY A 412 -77.24 5.36 -22.87
C GLY A 412 -76.30 4.17 -23.13
N ILE A 413 -76.71 3.17 -23.91
CA ILE A 413 -75.81 2.08 -24.34
C ILE A 413 -74.80 2.61 -25.38
N ILE A 414 -75.26 3.45 -26.30
CA ILE A 414 -74.41 4.08 -27.31
C ILE A 414 -73.36 4.98 -26.64
N ASP A 415 -73.77 5.83 -25.70
CA ASP A 415 -72.86 6.70 -24.96
C ASP A 415 -71.78 5.90 -24.22
N ASP A 416 -72.16 4.78 -23.59
CA ASP A 416 -71.20 3.90 -22.91
C ASP A 416 -70.25 3.19 -23.88
N LEU A 417 -70.73 2.77 -25.05
CA LEU A 417 -69.87 2.21 -26.11
C LEU A 417 -68.89 3.25 -26.65
N VAL A 418 -69.34 4.48 -26.89
CA VAL A 418 -68.49 5.60 -27.34
C VAL A 418 -67.44 5.92 -26.27
N ALA A 419 -67.80 5.86 -24.98
CA ALA A 419 -66.86 6.09 -23.89
C ALA A 419 -65.72 5.05 -23.82
N LEU A 420 -65.87 3.88 -24.46
CA LEU A 420 -64.83 2.85 -24.53
C LEU A 420 -63.83 3.06 -25.69
N GLU A 421 -64.13 3.90 -26.68
CA GLU A 421 -63.24 4.12 -27.84
C GLU A 421 -61.88 4.69 -27.43
N ALA A 422 -61.84 5.64 -26.49
CA ALA A 422 -60.61 6.27 -26.03
C ALA A 422 -59.70 5.30 -25.25
N PRO A 423 -60.18 4.54 -24.24
CA PRO A 423 -59.40 3.47 -23.61
C PRO A 423 -58.84 2.46 -24.59
N ILE A 424 -59.66 1.96 -25.52
CA ILE A 424 -59.25 0.97 -26.52
C ILE A 424 -58.15 1.53 -27.43
N SER A 425 -58.30 2.77 -27.88
CA SER A 425 -57.28 3.47 -28.66
C SER A 425 -55.96 3.59 -27.90
N GLY A 426 -56.01 3.88 -26.59
CA GLY A 426 -54.84 3.92 -25.73
C GLY A 426 -54.10 2.58 -25.61
N PHE A 427 -54.82 1.45 -25.64
CA PHE A 427 -54.18 0.13 -25.62
C PHE A 427 -53.35 -0.11 -26.88
N PHE A 428 -53.83 0.28 -28.06
CA PHE A 428 -53.05 0.14 -29.29
C PHE A 428 -51.75 0.95 -29.24
N GLU A 429 -51.77 2.15 -28.68
CA GLU A 429 -50.56 2.97 -28.50
C GLU A 429 -49.55 2.31 -27.55
N ASP A 430 -50.04 1.76 -26.43
CA ASP A 430 -49.21 1.02 -25.47
C ASP A 430 -48.60 -0.25 -26.09
N VAL A 431 -49.35 -1.01 -26.89
CA VAL A 431 -48.82 -2.19 -27.59
C VAL A 431 -47.80 -1.80 -28.66
N ASP A 432 -48.02 -0.70 -29.39
CA ASP A 432 -47.04 -0.18 -30.35
C ASP A 432 -45.75 0.26 -29.67
N GLN A 433 -45.82 0.81 -28.45
CA GLN A 433 -44.64 1.10 -27.63
C GLN A 433 -43.90 -0.20 -27.24
N LEU A 434 -44.62 -1.25 -26.80
CA LEU A 434 -44.01 -2.56 -26.52
C LEU A 434 -43.32 -3.17 -27.75
N LYS A 435 -43.90 -3.02 -28.94
CA LYS A 435 -43.29 -3.44 -30.20
C LYS A 435 -41.99 -2.69 -30.50
N ARG A 436 -41.96 -1.36 -30.28
CA ARG A 436 -40.73 -0.56 -30.43
C ARG A 436 -39.64 -1.00 -29.45
N LEU A 437 -40.03 -1.41 -28.24
CA LEU A 437 -39.14 -1.98 -27.22
C LEU A 437 -38.80 -3.47 -27.46
N ARG A 438 -39.31 -4.09 -28.54
CA ARG A 438 -39.11 -5.49 -28.92
C ARG A 438 -39.53 -6.49 -27.84
N HIS A 439 -40.61 -6.19 -27.10
CA HIS A 439 -41.14 -7.14 -26.12
C HIS A 439 -41.67 -8.41 -26.81
N PRO A 440 -41.31 -9.63 -26.34
CA PRO A 440 -41.66 -10.88 -27.02
C PRO A 440 -43.17 -11.12 -27.10
N GLU A 441 -43.91 -10.77 -26.05
CA GLU A 441 -45.37 -10.96 -25.97
C GLU A 441 -46.16 -9.79 -26.58
N SER A 442 -45.49 -8.82 -27.21
CA SER A 442 -46.19 -7.64 -27.79
C SER A 442 -47.22 -8.00 -28.86
N ASN A 443 -47.07 -9.14 -29.53
CA ASN A 443 -48.04 -9.62 -30.52
C ASN A 443 -49.24 -10.33 -29.89
N ASP A 444 -49.12 -10.82 -28.64
CA ASP A 444 -50.19 -11.54 -27.97
C ASP A 444 -51.31 -10.58 -27.54
N TYR A 445 -50.99 -9.32 -27.28
CA TYR A 445 -51.96 -8.25 -26.98
C TYR A 445 -52.76 -7.77 -28.22
N TYR A 446 -52.40 -8.21 -29.43
CA TYR A 446 -53.16 -7.92 -30.66
C TYR A 446 -54.21 -9.00 -30.98
N GLN A 447 -54.13 -10.17 -30.34
CA GLN A 447 -55.13 -11.24 -30.44
C GLN A 447 -56.24 -11.01 -29.43
#